data_AF-M6VTB7-F1
#
_entry.id   AF-M6VTB7-F1
#
_cell.length_a   1.000
_cell.length_b   1.000
_cell.length_c   1.000
_cell.angle_alpha   90.00
_cell.angle_beta   90.00
_cell.angle_gamma   90.00
#
_symmetry.space_group_name_H-M   'P 1'
#
loop_
_entity.id
_entity.type
_entity.pdbx_description
1 polymer ?
#
loop_
_entity_poly.entity_id
_entity_poly.type
_entity_poly.pdbx_seq_one_letter_code
_entity_poly.pdbx_strand_id
1 'polypeptide(L)'
;MMGDTVNLAARLEAAGKDYGVNILVSEHVQHEIKDEFFTRLLDVVRVKGKNEPVLLYELIGRQDNVPERVEASVLEFSKGFEAYLNREWSLAQELLESSQITRGNKDKAAVLLIDRCEEYKLNPPERTWDGVYTRTHK
;
A
#
# COMPACT_ATOMS: atom_id res chain seq x y z
N MET A 1 -8.32 7.55 28.93
CA MET A 1 -8.09 7.43 27.48
C MET A 1 -6.69 6.86 27.26
N MET A 2 -6.55 5.55 27.32
CA MET A 2 -5.32 4.78 27.08
C MET A 2 -5.85 3.42 26.57
N GLY A 3 -5.78 3.13 25.28
CA GLY A 3 -6.33 1.87 24.78
C GLY A 3 -6.24 1.68 23.27
N ASP A 4 -6.91 2.52 22.49
CA ASP A 4 -7.11 2.23 21.07
C ASP A 4 -6.04 2.82 20.14
N THR A 5 -5.56 4.04 20.41
CA THR A 5 -4.56 4.69 19.54
C THR A 5 -3.16 4.08 19.68
N VAL A 6 -2.78 3.68 20.91
CA VAL A 6 -1.47 3.05 21.18
C VAL A 6 -1.36 1.67 20.53
N ASN A 7 -2.48 0.94 20.46
CA ASN A 7 -2.53 -0.38 19.82
C ASN A 7 -2.46 -0.28 18.29
N LEU A 8 -3.00 0.80 17.70
CA LEU A 8 -2.92 1.02 16.26
C LEU A 8 -1.48 1.37 15.83
N ALA A 9 -0.80 2.26 16.53
CA ALA A 9 0.57 2.66 16.20
C ALA A 9 1.55 1.46 16.19
N ALA A 10 1.51 0.61 17.23
CA ALA A 10 2.36 -0.59 17.29
C ALA A 10 2.04 -1.61 16.19
N ARG A 11 0.77 -1.74 15.79
CA ARG A 11 0.37 -2.61 14.67
C ARG A 11 0.80 -2.05 13.32
N LEU A 12 0.73 -0.73 13.14
CA LEU A 12 1.22 -0.05 11.94
C LEU A 12 2.74 -0.16 11.82
N GLU A 13 3.48 -0.04 12.92
CA GLU A 13 4.94 -0.24 12.92
C GLU A 13 5.32 -1.67 12.52
N ALA A 14 4.62 -2.68 13.07
CA ALA A 14 4.81 -4.07 12.66
C ALA A 14 4.48 -4.28 11.17
N ALA A 15 3.40 -3.68 10.68
CA ALA A 15 3.00 -3.75 9.27
C ALA A 15 4.02 -3.07 8.34
N GLY A 16 4.67 -1.99 8.76
CA GLY A 16 5.72 -1.32 7.97
C GLY A 16 6.84 -2.28 7.55
N LYS A 17 7.22 -3.24 8.41
CA LYS A 17 8.20 -4.29 8.09
C LYS A 17 7.70 -5.26 7.03
N ASP A 18 6.40 -5.57 7.04
CA ASP A 18 5.79 -6.43 6.04
C ASP A 18 5.85 -5.76 4.66
N TYR A 19 5.51 -4.46 4.57
CA TYR A 19 5.61 -3.69 3.32
C TYR A 19 7.03 -3.24 2.96
N GLY A 20 8.00 -3.36 3.87
CA GLY A 20 9.39 -2.99 3.62
C GLY A 20 9.61 -1.48 3.53
N VAL A 21 8.80 -0.69 4.23
CA VAL A 21 8.87 0.77 4.24
C VAL A 21 9.42 1.29 5.56
N ASN A 22 10.08 2.45 5.53
CA ASN A 22 10.69 3.05 6.71
C ASN A 22 9.66 3.67 7.64
N ILE A 23 8.67 4.37 7.08
CA ILE A 23 7.68 5.14 7.84
C ILE A 23 6.30 4.86 7.23
N LEU A 24 5.47 4.15 7.99
CA LEU A 24 4.07 3.93 7.67
C LEU A 24 3.23 5.01 8.36
N VAL A 25 2.35 5.65 7.62
CA VAL A 25 1.40 6.65 8.13
C VAL A 25 -0.03 6.21 7.88
N SER A 26 -0.91 6.49 8.84
CA SER A 26 -2.34 6.28 8.67
C SER A 26 -2.94 7.36 7.78
N GLU A 27 -4.12 7.11 7.22
CA GLU A 27 -4.90 8.10 6.47
C GLU A 27 -5.07 9.42 7.22
N HIS A 28 -5.38 9.37 8.52
CA HIS A 28 -5.52 10.57 9.33
C HIS A 28 -4.24 11.40 9.37
N VAL A 29 -3.09 10.77 9.59
CA VAL A 29 -1.80 11.48 9.61
C VAL A 29 -1.47 12.00 8.22
N GLN A 30 -1.69 11.19 7.17
CA GLN A 30 -1.47 11.58 5.79
C GLN A 30 -2.26 12.86 5.45
N HIS A 31 -3.52 12.94 5.86
CA HIS A 31 -4.38 14.09 5.62
C HIS A 31 -3.81 15.39 6.20
N GLU A 32 -3.20 15.33 7.39
CA GLU A 32 -2.63 16.50 8.08
C GLU A 32 -1.28 16.94 7.50
N ILE A 33 -0.53 16.03 6.88
CA ILE A 33 0.84 16.31 6.38
C ILE A 33 0.93 16.46 4.86
N LYS A 34 -0.17 16.22 4.13
CA LYS A 34 -0.18 16.10 2.66
C LYS A 34 0.35 17.32 1.92
N ASP A 35 0.29 18.50 2.52
CA ASP A 35 0.75 19.76 1.90
C ASP A 35 2.28 19.96 2.04
N GLU A 36 2.93 19.25 2.98
CA GLU A 36 4.37 19.37 3.25
C GLU A 36 5.16 18.12 2.85
N PHE A 37 4.51 16.96 2.90
CA PHE A 37 5.14 15.66 2.68
C PHE A 37 4.54 14.92 1.49
N PHE A 38 5.42 14.27 0.74
CA PHE A 38 5.06 13.36 -0.33
C PHE A 38 4.87 11.96 0.25
N THR A 39 3.71 11.39 -0.03
CA THR A 39 3.31 10.07 0.46
C THR A 39 2.84 9.18 -0.67
N ARG A 40 2.99 7.87 -0.50
CA ARG A 40 2.46 6.86 -1.42
C ARG A 40 1.41 6.00 -0.71
N LEU A 41 0.23 5.83 -1.30
CA LEU A 41 -0.74 4.83 -0.85
C LEU A 41 -0.21 3.44 -1.18
N LEU A 42 -0.09 2.57 -0.18
CA LEU A 42 0.46 1.21 -0.33
C LEU A 42 -0.64 0.16 -0.45
N ASP A 43 -1.66 0.25 0.40
CA ASP A 43 -2.64 -0.82 0.57
C ASP A 43 -3.90 -0.34 1.30
N VAL A 44 -4.96 -1.16 1.20
CA VAL A 44 -6.18 -1.06 2.00
C VAL A 44 -6.35 -2.36 2.78
N VAL A 45 -6.28 -2.28 4.11
CA VAL A 45 -6.32 -3.46 4.98
C VAL A 45 -7.46 -3.40 5.99
N ARG A 46 -7.96 -4.57 6.42
CA ARG A 46 -8.83 -4.68 7.60
C ARG A 46 -8.00 -5.12 8.80
N VAL A 47 -8.03 -4.31 9.86
CA VAL A 47 -7.39 -4.67 11.12
C VAL A 47 -8.35 -5.53 11.94
N LYS A 48 -7.87 -6.66 12.46
CA LYS A 48 -8.67 -7.53 13.34
C LYS A 48 -9.32 -6.73 14.48
N GLY A 49 -10.65 -6.77 14.54
CA GLY A 49 -11.47 -6.05 15.51
C GLY A 49 -12.13 -4.77 15.00
N LYS A 50 -11.84 -4.34 13.76
CA LYS A 50 -12.55 -3.24 13.07
C LYS A 50 -13.07 -3.74 11.72
N ASN A 51 -14.33 -3.40 11.41
CA ASN A 51 -14.94 -3.72 10.11
C ASN A 51 -14.53 -2.73 9.00
N GLU A 52 -14.11 -1.53 9.41
CA GLU A 52 -13.74 -0.47 8.49
C GLU A 52 -12.36 -0.72 7.87
N PRO A 53 -12.23 -0.56 6.53
CA PRO A 53 -10.93 -0.59 5.86
C PRO A 53 -10.05 0.57 6.36
N VAL A 54 -8.75 0.31 6.44
CA VAL A 54 -7.74 1.29 6.82
C VAL A 54 -6.77 1.43 5.66
N LEU A 55 -6.62 2.65 5.15
CA LEU A 55 -5.62 2.99 4.15
C LEU A 55 -4.24 3.10 4.81
N LEU A 56 -3.25 2.47 4.18
CA LEU A 56 -1.86 2.49 4.60
C LEU A 56 -1.04 3.32 3.63
N TYR A 57 -0.33 4.31 4.15
CA TYR A 57 0.54 5.16 3.36
C TYR A 57 1.99 5.02 3.79
N GLU A 58 2.91 5.18 2.84
CA GLU A 58 4.33 5.38 3.09
C GLU A 58 4.64 6.88 3.04
N LEU A 59 5.40 7.38 4.03
CA LEU A 59 6.02 8.70 3.94
C LEU A 59 7.36 8.58 3.22
N ILE A 60 7.46 9.24 2.05
CA ILE A 60 8.66 9.17 1.19
C ILE A 60 9.65 10.29 1.55
N GLY A 61 9.15 11.50 1.76
CA GLY A 61 9.98 12.67 2.02
C GLY A 61 9.16 13.95 2.00
N ARG A 62 9.84 15.09 2.09
CA ARG A 62 9.20 16.40 1.90
C ARG A 62 8.88 16.60 0.42
N GLN A 63 7.76 17.25 0.10
CA GLN A 63 7.34 17.50 -1.29
C GLN A 63 8.41 18.24 -2.11
N ASP A 64 9.14 19.16 -1.49
CA ASP A 64 10.18 19.97 -2.14
C ASP A 64 11.49 19.22 -2.41
N ASN A 65 11.59 17.95 -2.01
CA ASN A 65 12.84 17.19 -2.04
C ASN A 65 12.63 15.70 -2.40
N VAL A 66 11.70 15.42 -3.32
CA VAL A 66 11.55 14.08 -3.90
C VAL A 66 12.23 14.02 -5.27
N PRO A 67 13.11 13.04 -5.52
CA PRO A 67 13.67 12.87 -6.86
C PRO A 67 12.57 12.51 -7.88
N GLU A 68 12.62 13.10 -9.08
CA GLU A 68 11.64 12.87 -10.16
C GLU A 68 11.42 11.37 -10.47
N ARG A 69 12.50 10.57 -10.46
CA ARG A 69 12.40 9.11 -10.63
C ARG A 69 11.53 8.42 -9.57
N VAL A 70 11.54 8.93 -8.34
CA VAL A 70 10.74 8.40 -7.24
C VAL A 70 9.29 8.80 -7.43
N GLU A 71 9.02 10.05 -7.82
CA GLU A 71 7.66 10.50 -8.14
C GLU A 71 7.05 9.68 -9.28
N ALA A 72 7.79 9.47 -10.37
CA ALA A 72 7.36 8.64 -11.50
C ALA A 72 7.07 7.19 -11.07
N SER A 73 7.94 6.60 -10.25
CA SER A 73 7.71 5.28 -9.65
C SER A 73 6.46 5.24 -8.79
N VAL A 74 6.20 6.27 -7.97
CA VAL A 74 4.97 6.34 -7.16
C VAL A 74 3.72 6.46 -8.03
N LEU A 75 3.78 7.22 -9.13
CA LEU A 75 2.67 7.33 -10.07
C LEU A 75 2.37 5.97 -10.75
N GLU A 76 3.38 5.25 -11.20
CA GLU A 76 3.23 3.91 -11.78
C GLU A 76 2.68 2.92 -10.76
N PHE A 77 3.21 2.93 -9.53
CA PHE A 77 2.70 2.12 -8.44
C PHE A 77 1.21 2.41 -8.18
N SER A 78 0.82 3.68 -8.13
CA SER A 78 -0.56 4.09 -7.86
C SER A 78 -1.52 3.57 -8.93
N LYS A 79 -1.14 3.66 -10.22
CA LYS A 79 -1.90 3.07 -11.33
C LYS A 79 -1.99 1.55 -11.22
N GLY A 80 -0.89 0.89 -10.83
CA GLY A 80 -0.88 -0.55 -10.60
C GLY A 80 -1.80 -0.97 -9.46
N PHE A 81 -1.85 -0.18 -8.40
CA PHE A 81 -2.76 -0.39 -7.28
C PHE A 81 -4.23 -0.15 -7.67
N GLU A 82 -4.53 0.86 -8.47
CA GLU A 82 -5.88 1.05 -9.02
C GLU A 82 -6.31 -0.12 -9.90
N ALA A 83 -5.43 -0.62 -10.78
CA ALA A 83 -5.68 -1.82 -11.57
C ALA A 83 -5.92 -3.06 -10.68
N TYR A 84 -5.18 -3.20 -9.58
CA TYR A 84 -5.42 -4.23 -8.58
C TYR A 84 -6.82 -4.14 -7.96
N LEU A 85 -7.26 -2.96 -7.53
CA LEU A 85 -8.61 -2.75 -6.99
C LEU A 85 -9.70 -3.06 -8.02
N ASN A 86 -9.44 -2.78 -9.30
CA ASN A 86 -10.34 -3.07 -10.42
C ASN A 86 -10.28 -4.53 -10.92
N ARG A 87 -9.47 -5.39 -10.29
CA ARG A 87 -9.28 -6.80 -10.66
C ARG A 87 -8.62 -7.02 -12.02
N GLU A 88 -7.91 -6.01 -12.50
CA GLU A 88 -7.14 -6.06 -13.74
C GLU A 88 -5.74 -6.61 -13.45
N TRP A 89 -5.67 -7.86 -12.99
CA TRP A 89 -4.48 -8.46 -12.38
C TRP A 89 -3.23 -8.41 -13.26
N SER A 90 -3.38 -8.61 -14.57
CA SER A 90 -2.23 -8.53 -15.49
C SER A 90 -1.71 -7.11 -15.66
N LEU A 91 -2.61 -6.13 -15.74
CA LEU A 91 -2.23 -4.72 -15.83
C LEU A 91 -1.60 -4.25 -14.51
N ALA A 92 -2.16 -4.66 -13.38
CA ALA A 92 -1.62 -4.37 -12.06
C ALA A 92 -0.16 -4.87 -11.95
N GLN A 93 0.11 -6.12 -12.34
CA GLN A 93 1.46 -6.68 -12.33
C GLN A 93 2.42 -5.88 -13.21
N GLU A 94 2.05 -5.59 -14.47
CA GLU A 94 2.89 -4.83 -15.41
C GLU A 94 3.28 -3.45 -14.85
N LEU A 95 2.31 -2.71 -14.30
CA LEU A 95 2.54 -1.38 -13.73
C LEU A 95 3.38 -1.44 -12.44
N LEU A 96 3.16 -2.43 -11.59
CA LEU A 96 3.93 -2.63 -10.36
C LEU A 96 5.38 -3.05 -10.65
N GLU A 97 5.62 -3.85 -11.69
CA GLU A 97 6.96 -4.18 -12.19
C GLU A 97 7.65 -2.95 -12.78
N SER A 98 6.95 -2.18 -13.63
CA SER A 98 7.44 -0.89 -14.14
C SER A 98 7.86 0.04 -13.00
N SER A 99 7.02 0.17 -11.97
CA SER A 99 7.31 1.05 -10.83
C SER A 99 8.64 0.74 -10.13
N GLN A 100 9.03 -0.54 -10.07
CA GLN A 100 10.31 -0.99 -9.51
C GLN A 100 11.49 -0.69 -10.43
N ILE A 101 11.30 -0.88 -11.74
CA ILE A 101 12.30 -0.55 -12.76
C ILE A 101 12.59 0.95 -12.74
N THR A 102 11.55 1.78 -12.76
CA THR A 102 11.63 3.25 -12.66
C THR A 102 12.30 3.69 -11.35
N ARG A 103 11.95 3.04 -10.24
CA ARG A 103 12.60 3.30 -8.94
C ARG A 103 14.07 2.88 -8.96
N GLY A 104 14.43 1.87 -9.73
CA GLY A 104 15.76 1.27 -9.82
C GLY A 104 16.18 0.49 -8.58
N ASN A 105 15.22 0.06 -7.76
CA ASN A 105 15.44 -0.87 -6.65
C ASN A 105 14.20 -1.76 -6.45
N LYS A 106 14.38 -2.86 -5.73
CA LYS A 106 13.27 -3.77 -5.39
C LYS A 106 12.36 -3.08 -4.38
N ASP A 107 11.06 -3.16 -4.63
CA ASP A 107 10.03 -2.62 -3.75
C ASP A 107 9.19 -3.75 -3.18
N LYS A 108 9.28 -3.95 -1.86
CA LYS A 108 8.60 -5.05 -1.19
C LYS A 108 7.07 -4.87 -1.22
N ALA A 109 6.55 -3.64 -1.19
CA ALA A 109 5.11 -3.40 -1.30
C ALA A 109 4.59 -3.78 -2.69
N ALA A 110 5.36 -3.45 -3.75
CA ALA A 110 5.00 -3.81 -5.11
C ALA A 110 5.00 -5.33 -5.30
N VAL A 111 6.03 -6.01 -4.78
CA VAL A 111 6.13 -7.47 -4.82
C VAL A 111 4.95 -8.14 -4.11
N LEU A 112 4.55 -7.65 -2.92
CA LEU A 112 3.39 -8.19 -2.21
C LEU A 112 2.10 -8.08 -3.04
N LEU A 113 1.89 -6.97 -3.74
CA LEU A 113 0.72 -6.79 -4.60
C LEU A 113 0.78 -7.68 -5.86
N ILE A 114 1.97 -7.87 -6.43
CA ILE A 114 2.20 -8.79 -7.56
C ILE A 114 1.86 -10.23 -7.14
N ASP A 115 2.38 -10.70 -6.00
CA ASP A 115 2.10 -12.03 -5.46
C ASP A 115 0.60 -12.25 -5.25
N ARG A 116 -0.12 -11.24 -4.72
CA ARG A 116 -1.59 -11.30 -4.58
C ARG A 116 -2.30 -11.35 -5.92
N CYS A 117 -1.83 -10.63 -6.93
CA CYS A 117 -2.39 -10.72 -8.28
C CYS A 117 -2.24 -12.13 -8.85
N GLU A 118 -1.12 -12.81 -8.61
CA GLU A 118 -0.92 -14.20 -9.01
C GLU A 118 -1.89 -15.15 -8.29
N GLU A 119 -2.04 -14.96 -6.97
CA GLU A 119 -2.99 -15.73 -6.17
C GLU A 119 -4.43 -15.54 -6.68
N TYR A 120 -4.85 -14.31 -6.97
CA TYR A 120 -6.20 -13.99 -7.46
C TYR A 120 -6.46 -14.37 -8.91
N LYS A 121 -5.42 -14.54 -9.73
CA LYS A 121 -5.56 -15.18 -11.04
C LYS A 121 -5.94 -16.66 -10.91
N LEU A 122 -5.40 -17.35 -9.91
CA LEU A 122 -5.69 -18.76 -9.63
C LEU A 122 -6.98 -18.95 -8.83
N ASN A 123 -7.21 -18.08 -7.84
CA ASN A 123 -8.31 -18.12 -6.89
C ASN A 123 -8.99 -16.75 -6.83
N PRO A 124 -9.81 -16.38 -7.85
CA PRO A 124 -10.40 -15.07 -7.93
C PRO A 124 -11.31 -14.78 -6.73
N PRO A 125 -11.23 -13.58 -6.14
CA PRO A 125 -12.06 -13.22 -5.01
C PRO A 125 -13.53 -13.08 -5.42
N GLU A 126 -14.45 -13.19 -4.46
CA GLU A 126 -15.89 -13.09 -4.71
C GLU A 126 -16.25 -11.77 -5.41
N ARG A 127 -17.39 -11.74 -6.10
CA ARG A 127 -17.88 -10.52 -6.79
C ARG A 127 -18.08 -9.33 -5.84
N THR A 128 -18.29 -9.60 -4.56
CA THR A 128 -18.45 -8.63 -3.46
C THR A 128 -17.12 -8.17 -2.85
N TRP A 129 -15.98 -8.65 -3.33
CA TRP A 129 -14.66 -8.22 -2.84
C TRP A 129 -14.46 -6.72 -3.03
N ASP A 130 -14.04 -6.09 -1.94
CA ASP A 130 -14.01 -4.65 -1.75
C ASP A 130 -12.58 -4.09 -1.79
N GLY A 131 -11.66 -4.79 -2.44
CA GLY A 131 -10.27 -4.37 -2.57
C GLY A 131 -9.40 -4.64 -1.33
N VAL A 132 -10.00 -5.10 -0.24
CA VAL A 132 -9.30 -5.31 1.03
C VAL A 132 -8.61 -6.66 1.05
N TYR A 133 -7.30 -6.65 1.29
CA TYR A 133 -6.59 -7.88 1.60
C TYR A 133 -6.92 -8.35 3.02
N THR A 134 -7.57 -9.51 3.11
CA THR A 134 -7.81 -10.19 4.38
C THR A 134 -6.89 -11.40 4.44
N ARG A 135 -5.90 -11.38 5.33
CA ARG A 135 -4.99 -12.51 5.52
C ARG A 135 -5.79 -13.71 6.03
N THR A 136 -5.99 -14.74 5.21
CA THR A 136 -6.84 -15.91 5.53
C THR A 136 -6.11 -17.02 6.27
N HIS A 137 -4.80 -16.92 6.52
CA HIS A 137 -4.04 -17.93 7.26
C HIS A 137 -3.15 -17.36 8.39
N LYS A 138 -3.02 -18.20 9.43
CA LYS A 138 -2.58 -17.98 10.82
C LYS A 138 -1.30 -17.16 11.01
#